data_AF-A0A485AGA1-F1
#
_entry.id   AF-A0A485AGA1-F1
#
_cell.length_a   1.000
_cell.length_b   1.000
_cell.length_c   1.000
_cell.angle_alpha   90.00
_cell.angle_beta   90.00
_cell.angle_gamma   90.00
#
_symmetry.space_group_name_H-M   'P 1'
#
loop_
_entity.id
_entity.type
_entity.pdbx_description
1 polymer ?
#
loop_
_entity_poly.entity_id
_entity_poly.type
_entity_poly.pdbx_seq_one_letter_code
_entity_poly.pdbx_strand_id
1 'polypeptide(L)'
;MVLEELNENARSLRLMSDLNRNLLLLNQLHWQSGNKNEAQRVLLEALQLANRTGFISHFVIEGEAMAQQLRQLIQLNTLPELDQHRAQRILREINQHHRHKFAHFDESFVERLLNHPEVPELIRTSPLTQREWQVLGLIYSGL
;
A
#
# COMPACT_ATOMS: atom_id res chain seq x y z
N MET A 1 -13.59 -1.67 24.02
CA MET A 1 -13.58 -2.77 23.02
C MET A 1 -12.27 -3.54 23.13
N VAL A 2 -12.20 -4.84 22.80
CA VAL A 2 -10.98 -5.67 22.94
C VAL A 2 -9.73 -5.02 22.34
N LEU A 3 -9.85 -4.35 21.18
CA LEU A 3 -8.72 -3.69 20.53
C LEU A 3 -8.16 -2.50 21.32
N GLU A 4 -8.99 -1.79 22.08
CA GLU A 4 -8.54 -0.69 22.95
C GLU A 4 -7.77 -1.23 24.14
N GLU A 5 -8.24 -2.32 24.75
CA GLU A 5 -7.54 -3.02 25.83
C GLU A 5 -6.18 -3.57 25.36
N LEU A 6 -6.12 -4.12 24.15
CA LEU A 6 -4.86 -4.53 23.52
C LEU A 6 -3.90 -3.35 23.29
N ASN A 7 -4.42 -2.17 22.92
CA ASN A 7 -3.61 -0.96 22.79
C ASN A 7 -3.07 -0.49 24.14
N GLU A 8 -3.89 -0.51 25.20
CA GLU A 8 -3.45 -0.15 26.55
C GLU A 8 -2.37 -1.09 27.07
N ASN A 9 -2.54 -2.40 26.87
CA ASN A 9 -1.55 -3.41 27.23
C ASN A 9 -0.26 -3.26 26.42
N ALA A 10 -0.35 -3.02 25.11
CA ALA A 10 0.84 -2.80 24.29
C ALA A 10 1.60 -1.54 24.70
N ARG A 11 0.89 -0.47 25.11
CA ARG A 11 1.51 0.75 25.66
C ARG A 11 2.18 0.47 27.01
N SER A 12 1.51 -0.21 27.94
CA SER A 12 2.04 -0.48 29.28
C SER A 12 3.28 -1.37 29.24
N LEU A 13 3.29 -2.36 28.35
CA LEU A 13 4.39 -3.30 28.14
C LEU A 13 5.44 -2.82 27.12
N ARG A 14 5.25 -1.63 26.53
CA ARG A 14 6.12 -1.06 25.47
C ARG A 14 6.31 -1.98 24.25
N LEU A 15 5.27 -2.72 23.89
CA LEU A 15 5.24 -3.59 22.71
C LEU A 15 4.97 -2.75 21.47
N MET A 16 5.98 -1.99 21.02
CA MET A 16 5.82 -0.97 19.99
C MET A 16 5.36 -1.52 18.63
N SER A 17 5.72 -2.77 18.29
CA SER A 17 5.29 -3.41 17.03
C SER A 17 3.82 -3.80 17.08
N ASP A 18 3.40 -4.40 18.20
CA ASP A 18 2.01 -4.77 18.43
C ASP A 18 1.13 -3.54 18.56
N LEU A 19 1.60 -2.48 19.23
CA LEU A 19 0.90 -1.21 19.29
C LEU A 19 0.71 -0.62 17.88
N ASN A 20 1.73 -0.63 17.03
CA ASN A 20 1.59 -0.10 15.67
C ASN A 20 0.57 -0.92 14.86
N ARG A 21 0.63 -2.26 14.93
CA ARG A 21 -0.36 -3.14 14.29
C ARG A 21 -1.78 -2.87 14.79
N ASN A 22 -1.96 -2.75 16.09
CA ASN A 22 -3.26 -2.53 16.69
C ASN A 22 -3.82 -1.14 16.31
N LEU A 23 -2.97 -0.10 16.21
CA LEU A 23 -3.37 1.21 15.68
C LEU A 23 -3.82 1.12 14.22
N LEU A 24 -3.13 0.35 13.37
CA LEU A 24 -3.55 0.17 11.98
C LEU A 24 -4.89 -0.56 11.85
N LEU A 25 -5.12 -1.60 12.67
CA LEU A 25 -6.42 -2.28 12.74
C LEU A 25 -7.53 -1.32 13.22
N LEU A 26 -7.23 -0.48 14.21
CA LEU A 26 -8.19 0.50 14.75
C LEU A 26 -8.49 1.59 13.71
N ASN A 27 -7.47 2.06 12.98
CA ASN A 27 -7.64 2.96 11.84
C ASN A 27 -8.59 2.37 10.81
N GLN A 28 -8.39 1.10 10.45
CA GLN A 28 -9.22 0.42 9.45
C GLN A 28 -10.68 0.28 9.92
N LEU A 29 -10.89 -0.04 11.20
CA LEU A 29 -12.24 -0.09 11.79
C LEU A 29 -12.93 1.27 11.70
N HIS A 30 -12.26 2.35 12.11
CA HIS A 30 -12.81 3.70 12.00
C HIS A 30 -13.07 4.11 10.55
N TRP A 31 -12.16 3.76 9.64
CA TRP A 31 -12.27 4.08 8.22
C TRP A 31 -13.50 3.43 7.57
N GLN A 32 -13.71 2.14 7.87
CA GLN A 32 -14.86 1.36 7.40
C GLN A 32 -16.17 1.80 8.05
N SER A 33 -16.13 2.24 9.31
CA SER A 33 -17.30 2.76 10.04
C SER A 33 -17.68 4.20 9.63
N GLY A 34 -16.96 4.82 8.68
CA GLY A 34 -17.21 6.20 8.24
C GLY A 34 -16.69 7.28 9.20
N ASN A 35 -16.03 6.89 10.30
CA ASN A 35 -15.49 7.80 11.32
C ASN A 35 -14.14 8.37 10.87
N LYS A 36 -14.16 9.24 9.84
CA LYS A 36 -12.96 9.76 9.16
C LYS A 36 -12.00 10.51 10.09
N ASN A 37 -12.52 11.27 11.05
CA ASN A 37 -11.69 12.02 12.00
C ASN A 37 -10.90 11.08 12.92
N GLU A 38 -11.55 10.05 13.46
CA GLU A 38 -10.87 9.05 14.30
C GLU A 38 -9.89 8.20 13.51
N ALA A 39 -10.25 7.81 12.27
CA ALA A 39 -9.32 7.13 11.38
C ALA A 39 -8.05 7.97 11.17
N GLN A 40 -8.21 9.26 10.83
CA GLN A 40 -7.10 10.18 10.63
C GLN A 40 -6.22 10.33 11.88
N ARG A 41 -6.85 10.52 13.06
CA ARG A 41 -6.14 10.65 14.34
C ARG A 41 -5.30 9.42 14.66
N VAL A 42 -5.87 8.23 14.51
CA VAL A 42 -5.18 6.96 14.77
C VAL A 42 -4.06 6.71 13.75
N LEU A 43 -4.25 7.09 12.48
CA LEU A 43 -3.21 6.97 11.45
C LEU A 43 -2.00 7.88 11.74
N LEU A 44 -2.23 9.10 12.21
CA LEU A 44 -1.16 10.00 12.63
C LEU A 44 -0.34 9.40 13.77
N GLU A 45 -0.99 8.82 14.76
CA GLU A 45 -0.31 8.14 15.88
C GLU A 45 0.54 6.97 15.37
N ALA A 46 0.01 6.14 14.46
CA ALA A 46 0.74 5.03 13.87
C ALA A 46 1.98 5.52 13.08
N LEU A 47 1.86 6.60 12.29
CA LEU A 47 2.96 7.19 11.53
C LEU A 47 4.08 7.70 12.44
N GLN A 48 3.72 8.39 13.53
CA GLN A 48 4.68 8.88 14.53
C GLN A 48 5.42 7.72 15.20
N LEU A 49 4.71 6.63 15.51
CA LEU A 49 5.30 5.42 16.06
C LEU A 49 6.25 4.73 15.06
N ALA A 50 5.90 4.74 13.77
CA ALA A 50 6.70 4.18 12.68
C ALA A 50 8.01 4.93 12.47
N ASN A 51 8.08 6.23 12.80
CA ASN A 51 9.33 7.00 12.71
C ASN A 51 10.44 6.49 13.62
N ARG A 52 10.09 5.92 14.78
CA ARG A 52 11.05 5.39 15.77
C ARG A 52 11.45 3.94 15.52
N THR A 53 10.60 3.20 14.80
CA THR A 53 10.66 1.73 14.75
C THR A 53 10.93 1.18 13.35
N GLY A 54 10.71 1.97 12.31
CA GLY A 54 10.90 1.54 10.92
C GLY A 54 9.80 0.62 10.39
N PHE A 55 8.68 0.47 11.09
CA PHE A 55 7.57 -0.41 10.73
C PHE A 55 6.78 0.09 9.52
N ILE A 56 7.30 -0.15 8.31
CA ILE A 56 6.67 0.27 7.05
C ILE A 56 5.77 -0.85 6.49
N SER A 57 6.21 -2.09 6.58
CA SER A 57 5.52 -3.24 5.98
C SER A 57 4.07 -3.39 6.45
N HIS A 58 3.80 -3.05 7.71
CA HIS A 58 2.45 -3.12 8.28
C HIS A 58 1.47 -2.18 7.61
N PHE A 59 1.92 -0.99 7.17
CA PHE A 59 1.09 -0.07 6.40
C PHE A 59 0.88 -0.55 4.96
N VAL A 60 1.89 -1.20 4.38
CA VAL A 60 1.87 -1.63 2.98
C VAL A 60 0.82 -2.72 2.74
N ILE A 61 0.63 -3.61 3.72
CA ILE A 61 -0.33 -4.71 3.64
C ILE A 61 -1.78 -4.21 3.55
N GLU A 62 -2.10 -3.05 4.14
CA GLU A 62 -3.43 -2.43 4.08
C GLU A 62 -3.82 -1.92 2.68
N GLY A 63 -2.84 -1.78 1.77
CA GLY A 63 -3.08 -1.55 0.35
C GLY A 63 -3.79 -0.23 0.02
N GLU A 64 -4.78 -0.28 -0.88
CA GLU A 64 -5.37 0.91 -1.50
C GLU A 64 -6.11 1.81 -0.50
N ALA A 65 -6.77 1.24 0.51
CA ALA A 65 -7.45 2.02 1.55
C ALA A 65 -6.45 2.88 2.34
N MET A 66 -5.27 2.34 2.63
CA MET A 66 -4.19 3.10 3.25
C MET A 66 -3.61 4.14 2.29
N ALA A 67 -3.42 3.79 1.03
CA ALA A 67 -2.94 4.73 0.01
C ALA A 67 -3.87 5.96 -0.11
N GLN A 68 -5.19 5.75 -0.10
CA GLN A 68 -6.18 6.83 -0.12
C GLN A 68 -6.05 7.74 1.10
N GLN A 69 -5.97 7.18 2.31
CA GLN A 69 -5.81 7.95 3.54
C GLN A 69 -4.50 8.75 3.56
N LEU A 70 -3.39 8.15 3.13
CA LEU A 70 -2.09 8.83 3.05
C LEU A 70 -2.11 9.98 2.05
N ARG A 71 -2.74 9.81 0.87
CA ARG A 71 -2.91 10.90 -0.10
C ARG A 71 -3.69 12.07 0.49
N GLN A 72 -4.79 11.79 1.20
CA GLN A 72 -5.58 12.83 1.88
C GLN A 72 -4.72 13.58 2.92
N LEU A 73 -3.98 12.85 3.76
CA LEU A 73 -3.10 13.46 4.76
C LEU A 73 -2.01 14.33 4.15
N ILE A 74 -1.34 13.84 3.09
CA ILE A 74 -0.28 14.59 2.41
C ILE A 74 -0.83 15.87 1.77
N GLN A 75 -2.01 15.81 1.14
CA GLN A 75 -2.64 16.96 0.49
C GLN A 75 -3.01 18.09 1.46
N LEU A 76 -3.28 17.77 2.73
CA LEU A 76 -3.57 18.78 3.75
C LEU A 76 -2.35 19.65 4.09
N ASN A 77 -1.12 19.19 3.79
CA ASN A 77 0.12 19.92 4.07
C ASN A 77 0.28 20.38 5.53
N THR A 78 -0.31 19.64 6.48
CA THR A 78 -0.23 19.92 7.93
C THR A 78 0.71 18.98 8.68
N LEU A 79 1.25 17.97 7.99
CA LEU A 79 2.17 17.00 8.59
C LEU A 79 3.54 17.64 8.88
N PRO A 80 4.17 17.35 10.03
CA PRO A 80 5.59 17.60 10.25
C PRO A 80 6.44 16.92 9.17
N GLU A 81 7.61 17.50 8.86
CA GLU A 81 8.48 17.05 7.75
C GLU A 81 8.81 15.54 7.81
N LEU A 82 9.13 15.02 9.01
CA LEU A 82 9.43 13.60 9.21
C LEU A 82 8.22 12.69 8.91
N ASP A 83 7.04 13.09 9.37
CA ASP A 83 5.79 12.36 9.15
C ASP A 83 5.40 12.40 7.67
N GLN A 84 5.59 13.55 7.01
CA GLN A 84 5.35 13.72 5.59
C GLN A 84 6.28 12.83 4.75
N HIS A 85 7.58 12.83 5.03
CA HIS A 85 8.54 11.97 4.34
C HIS A 85 8.22 10.48 4.57
N ARG A 86 7.80 10.11 5.78
CA ARG A 86 7.37 8.75 6.12
C ARG A 86 6.14 8.34 5.31
N ALA A 87 5.11 9.18 5.30
CA ALA A 87 3.86 8.94 4.56
C ALA A 87 4.13 8.77 3.06
N GLN A 88 4.97 9.63 2.47
CA GLN A 88 5.38 9.51 1.07
C GLN A 88 6.15 8.22 0.78
N ARG A 89 7.05 7.80 1.69
CA ARG A 89 7.75 6.52 1.55
C ARG A 89 6.79 5.34 1.56
N ILE A 90 5.88 5.28 2.54
CA ILE A 90 4.86 4.21 2.62
C ILE A 90 4.00 4.19 1.36
N LEU A 91 3.54 5.35 0.88
CA LEU A 91 2.73 5.45 -0.34
C LEU A 91 3.48 4.91 -1.57
N ARG A 92 4.78 5.19 -1.71
CA ARG A 92 5.61 4.62 -2.78
C ARG A 92 5.70 3.11 -2.69
N GLU A 93 5.91 2.56 -1.49
CA GLU A 93 5.97 1.12 -1.25
C GLU A 93 4.63 0.44 -1.56
N ILE A 94 3.49 1.02 -1.17
CA ILE A 94 2.17 0.51 -1.52
C ILE A 94 2.01 0.45 -3.05
N ASN A 95 2.35 1.54 -3.75
CA ASN A 95 2.23 1.60 -5.21
C ASN A 95 3.15 0.58 -5.92
N GLN A 96 4.34 0.34 -5.39
CA GLN A 96 5.24 -0.69 -5.90
C GLN A 96 4.70 -2.10 -5.62
N HIS A 97 4.21 -2.36 -4.41
CA HIS A 97 3.67 -3.65 -4.01
C HIS A 97 2.41 -4.00 -4.83
N HIS A 98 1.57 -3.01 -5.15
CA HIS A 98 0.40 -3.17 -5.99
C HIS A 98 0.75 -3.48 -7.46
N ARG A 99 1.80 -2.86 -8.01
CA ARG A 99 2.28 -3.13 -9.38
C ARG A 99 2.68 -4.59 -9.61
N HIS A 100 3.16 -5.30 -8.58
CA HIS A 100 3.53 -6.71 -8.70
C HIS A 100 2.31 -7.65 -8.74
N LYS A 101 1.14 -7.22 -8.24
CA LYS A 101 -0.11 -7.99 -8.24
C LYS A 101 -0.97 -7.77 -9.49
N PHE A 102 -0.77 -6.67 -10.20
CA PHE A 102 -1.54 -6.31 -11.39
C PHE A 102 -0.59 -5.93 -12.53
N ALA A 103 0.05 -6.94 -13.13
CA ALA A 103 0.66 -6.75 -14.44
C ALA A 103 -0.47 -6.53 -15.46
N HIS A 104 -0.80 -5.28 -15.73
CA HIS A 104 -1.67 -4.94 -16.86
C HIS A 104 -0.84 -4.99 -18.14
N PHE A 105 -1.02 -6.06 -18.91
CA PHE A 105 -0.51 -6.16 -20.29
C PHE A 105 -1.35 -5.28 -21.21
N ASP A 106 -1.30 -3.96 -21.00
CA ASP A 106 -1.95 -3.01 -21.89
C ASP A 106 -1.21 -2.91 -23.23
N GLU A 107 -1.90 -2.36 -24.24
CA GLU A 107 -1.39 -2.24 -25.61
C GLU A 107 -0.05 -1.49 -25.66
N SER A 108 0.12 -0.48 -24.81
CA SER A 108 1.35 0.31 -24.73
C SER A 108 2.52 -0.45 -24.11
N PHE A 109 2.25 -1.34 -23.14
CA PHE A 109 3.23 -2.21 -22.52
C PHE A 109 3.69 -3.29 -23.50
N VAL A 110 2.74 -3.93 -24.19
CA VAL A 110 3.04 -4.96 -25.21
C VAL A 110 3.88 -4.37 -26.34
N GLU A 111 3.51 -3.19 -26.84
CA GLU A 111 4.27 -2.51 -27.89
C GLU A 111 5.71 -2.17 -27.45
N ARG A 112 5.89 -1.68 -26.22
CA ARG A 112 7.23 -1.41 -25.68
C ARG A 112 8.04 -2.69 -25.45
N LEU A 113 7.38 -3.77 -25.04
CA LEU A 113 8.03 -5.07 -24.81
C LEU A 113 8.54 -5.64 -26.14
N LEU A 114 7.70 -5.67 -27.17
CA LEU A 114 8.08 -6.19 -28.50
C LEU A 114 9.19 -5.38 -29.16
N ASN A 115 9.25 -4.08 -28.90
CA ASN A 115 10.28 -3.18 -29.42
C ASN A 115 11.55 -3.12 -28.53
N HIS A 116 11.61 -3.90 -27.43
CA HIS A 116 12.76 -3.88 -26.53
C HIS A 116 13.97 -4.61 -27.15
N PRO A 117 15.18 -4.02 -27.13
CA PRO A 117 16.35 -4.59 -27.78
C PRO A 117 16.76 -5.98 -27.27
N GLU A 118 16.43 -6.30 -26.02
CA GLU A 118 16.72 -7.58 -25.36
C GLU A 118 15.50 -8.52 -25.27
N VAL A 119 14.43 -8.30 -26.03
CA VAL A 119 13.27 -9.22 -25.95
C VAL A 119 13.67 -10.63 -26.44
N PRO A 120 13.31 -11.72 -25.72
CA PRO A 120 13.66 -13.08 -26.12
C PRO A 120 13.16 -13.44 -27.52
N GLU A 121 13.95 -14.20 -28.29
CA GLU A 121 13.58 -14.59 -29.67
C GLU A 121 12.21 -15.27 -29.76
N LEU A 122 11.85 -16.10 -28.77
CA LEU A 122 10.55 -16.79 -28.71
C LEU A 122 9.37 -15.81 -28.79
N ILE A 123 9.51 -14.63 -28.18
CA ILE A 123 8.50 -13.57 -28.15
C ILE A 123 8.52 -12.76 -29.46
N ARG A 124 9.66 -12.71 -30.16
CA ARG A 124 9.78 -12.06 -31.49
C ARG A 124 9.18 -12.91 -32.60
N THR A 125 9.40 -14.22 -32.56
CA THR A 125 8.99 -15.14 -33.65
C THR A 125 7.53 -15.55 -33.56
N SER A 126 6.93 -15.50 -32.37
CA SER A 126 5.52 -15.82 -32.14
C SER A 126 4.92 -14.89 -31.08
N PRO A 127 4.76 -13.58 -31.38
CA PRO A 127 4.14 -12.65 -30.44
C PRO A 127 2.69 -13.09 -30.20
N LEU A 128 2.29 -13.14 -28.92
CA LEU A 128 0.89 -13.37 -28.56
C LEU A 128 0.02 -12.28 -29.16
N THR A 129 -1.16 -12.66 -29.62
CA THR A 129 -2.19 -11.73 -30.08
C THR A 129 -2.65 -10.85 -28.91
N GLN A 130 -3.23 -9.69 -29.23
CA GLN A 130 -3.79 -8.78 -28.22
C GLN A 130 -4.78 -9.50 -27.27
N ARG A 131 -5.56 -10.44 -27.79
CA ARG A 131 -6.51 -11.25 -27.01
C ARG A 131 -5.80 -12.20 -26.03
N GLU A 132 -4.70 -12.81 -26.44
CA GLU A 132 -3.93 -13.71 -25.58
C GLU A 132 -3.20 -12.94 -24.48
N TRP A 133 -2.70 -11.74 -24.77
CA TRP A 133 -2.16 -10.83 -23.74
C TRP A 133 -3.20 -10.41 -22.72
N GLN A 134 -4.42 -10.10 -23.16
CA GLN A 134 -5.54 -9.82 -22.25
C GLN A 134 -5.87 -11.03 -21.37
N VAL A 135 -5.93 -12.24 -21.95
CA VAL A 135 -6.16 -13.49 -21.19
C VAL A 135 -5.07 -13.72 -20.16
N LEU A 136 -3.79 -13.53 -20.51
CA LEU A 136 -2.68 -13.62 -19.56
C LEU A 136 -2.78 -12.58 -18.44
N GLY A 137 -3.22 -11.36 -18.76
CA GLY A 137 -3.47 -10.32 -17.76
C GLY A 137 -4.58 -10.69 -16.79
N LEU A 138 -5.64 -11.35 -17.27
CA LEU A 138 -6.73 -11.85 -16.42
C LEU A 138 -6.26 -12.98 -15.51
N ILE A 139 -5.53 -13.96 -16.05
CA ILE A 139 -4.94 -15.07 -15.28
C ILE A 139 -4.01 -14.53 -14.18
N TYR A 140 -3.16 -13.56 -14.50
CA TYR A 140 -2.20 -12.99 -13.54
C TYR A 140 -2.87 -12.09 -12.50
N SER A 141 -3.99 -11.45 -12.83
CA SER A 141 -4.77 -10.65 -11.88
C SER A 141 -5.72 -11.48 -11.00
N GLY A 142 -5.76 -12.80 -11.21
CA GLY A 142 -6.49 -13.74 -10.36
C GLY A 142 -7.99 -13.82 -10.63
N LEU A 143 -8.42 -13.56 -11.87
CA LEU A 143 -9.80 -13.72 -12.36
C LEU A 143 -10.03 -15.09 -13.01
#